data_AF-A0A959P9A6-F1
#
_entry.id   AF-A0A959P9A6-F1
#
_cell.length_a   1.000
_cell.length_b   1.000
_cell.length_c   1.000
_cell.angle_alpha   90.00
_cell.angle_beta   90.00
_cell.angle_gamma   90.00
#
_symmetry.space_group_name_H-M   'P 1'
#
loop_
_entity.id
_entity.type
_entity.pdbx_description
1 polymer ?
#
loop_
_entity_poly.entity_id
_entity_poly.type
_entity_poly.pdbx_seq_one_letter_code
_entity_poly.pdbx_strand_id
1 'polypeptide(L)' 'PWYLDLLSYRNVSNAIASELGVHHESPQAILLKDGVVVHDSSHNSISVSEIAKHVS' A
#
# COMPACT_ATOMS: atom_id res chain seq x y z
N PRO A 1 10.03 -0.83 -21.03
CA PRO A 1 9.88 -0.01 -19.81
C PRO A 1 8.45 0.54 -19.72
N TRP A 2 7.69 0.10 -18.72
CA TRP A 2 6.36 0.64 -18.44
C TRP A 2 6.53 1.83 -17.52
N TYR A 3 6.12 3.02 -17.97
CA TYR A 3 6.01 4.20 -17.11
C TYR A 3 4.57 4.28 -16.62
N LEU A 4 4.36 3.94 -15.36
CA LEU A 4 3.09 4.19 -14.69
C LEU A 4 3.12 5.64 -14.17
N ASP A 5 2.34 6.52 -14.80
CA ASP A 5 2.18 7.90 -14.32
C ASP A 5 1.28 7.90 -13.08
N LEU A 6 1.90 7.83 -11.90
CA LEU A 6 1.24 7.82 -10.61
C LEU A 6 0.49 9.14 -10.31
N LEU A 7 0.83 10.25 -10.98
CA LEU A 7 0.09 11.50 -10.82
C LEU A 7 -1.27 11.44 -11.51
N SER A 8 -1.32 10.83 -12.69
CA SER A 8 -2.56 10.63 -13.45
C SER A 8 -3.58 9.74 -12.73
N TYR A 9 -3.15 8.88 -11.81
CA TYR A 9 -4.02 7.95 -11.07
C TYR A 9 -4.16 8.31 -9.57
N ARG A 10 -3.91 9.57 -9.20
CA ARG A 10 -4.00 10.02 -7.80
C ARG A 10 -5.39 9.80 -7.19
N ASN A 11 -6.45 9.97 -7.96
CA ASN A 11 -7.83 9.71 -7.53
C ASN A 11 -8.06 8.24 -7.17
N VAL A 12 -7.52 7.31 -7.96
CA VAL A 12 -7.59 5.87 -7.68
C VAL A 12 -6.79 5.53 -6.43
N SER A 13 -5.56 6.06 -6.30
CA SER A 13 -4.73 5.86 -5.11
C SER A 13 -5.41 6.37 -3.84
N ASN A 14 -6.03 7.56 -3.90
CA ASN A 14 -6.79 8.13 -2.78
C ASN A 14 -8.04 7.31 -2.46
N ALA A 15 -8.73 6.76 -3.47
CA ALA A 15 -9.89 5.89 -3.26
C ALA A 15 -9.50 4.61 -2.52
N ILE A 16 -8.39 3.98 -2.91
CA ILE A 16 -7.84 2.79 -2.21
C ILE A 16 -7.54 3.13 -0.74
N ALA A 17 -6.86 4.25 -0.48
CA ALA A 17 -6.54 4.68 0.89
C ALA A 17 -7.82 4.92 1.73
N SER A 18 -8.85 5.54 1.13
CA SER A 18 -10.13 5.77 1.79
C SER A 18 -10.91 4.48 2.04
N GLU A 19 -10.92 3.55 1.09
CA GLU A 19 -11.64 2.26 1.20
C GLU A 19 -10.99 1.36 2.27
N LEU A 20 -9.66 1.38 2.34
CA LEU A 20 -8.89 0.58 3.28
C LEU A 20 -8.70 1.26 4.65
N GLY A 21 -9.10 2.53 4.78
CA GLY A 21 -8.98 3.30 6.02
C GLY A 21 -7.52 3.59 6.43
N VAL A 22 -6.59 3.65 5.47
CA VAL A 22 -5.18 3.95 5.71
C VAL A 22 -4.83 5.36 5.25
N HIS A 23 -3.75 5.94 5.80
CA HIS A 23 -3.24 7.21 5.29
C HIS A 23 -2.60 6.99 3.92
N HIS A 24 -2.90 7.84 2.93
CA HIS A 24 -2.28 7.74 1.61
C HIS A 24 -0.82 8.19 1.68
N GLU A 25 0.10 7.30 1.31
CA GLU A 25 1.54 7.57 1.21
C GLU A 25 2.09 7.11 -0.16
N SER A 26 3.27 7.58 -0.55
CA SER A 26 3.94 7.10 -1.78
C SER A 26 5.46 7.20 -1.67
N PRO A 27 6.21 6.09 -1.78
CA PRO A 27 5.74 4.72 -1.98
C PRO A 27 5.05 4.16 -0.72
N GLN A 28 4.12 3.22 -0.90
CA GLN A 28 3.38 2.57 0.17
C GLN A 28 3.10 1.10 -0.17
N ALA A 29 3.18 0.21 0.82
CA ALA A 29 2.79 -1.18 0.74
C ALA A 29 1.67 -1.45 1.75
N ILE A 30 0.60 -2.11 1.32
CA ILE A 30 -0.56 -2.47 2.15
C ILE A 30 -0.80 -3.98 2.01
N LEU A 31 -0.89 -4.70 3.12
CA LEU A 31 -1.20 -6.12 3.15
C LEU A 31 -2.63 -6.33 3.64
N LEU A 32 -3.39 -7.06 2.84
CA LEU A 32 -4.77 -7.45 3.13
C LEU A 32 -4.84 -8.95 3.44
N LYS A 33 -5.59 -9.31 4.48
CA LYS A 33 -5.98 -10.70 4.79
C LYS A 33 -7.48 -10.73 5.00
N ASP A 34 -8.17 -11.55 4.21
CA ASP A 34 -9.64 -11.69 4.25
C ASP A 34 -10.39 -10.34 4.13
N GLY A 35 -9.87 -9.44 3.28
CA GLY A 35 -10.44 -8.11 3.06
C GLY A 35 -10.12 -7.07 4.13
N VAL A 36 -9.32 -7.42 5.15
CA VAL A 36 -8.92 -6.52 6.24
C VAL A 36 -7.45 -6.15 6.12
N VAL A 37 -7.12 -4.89 6.36
CA VAL A 37 -5.72 -4.42 6.44
C VAL A 37 -5.06 -5.00 7.69
N VAL A 38 -4.01 -5.79 7.49
CA VAL A 38 -3.22 -6.38 8.58
C VAL A 38 -1.84 -5.75 8.72
N HIS A 39 -1.38 -4.99 7.72
CA HIS A 39 -0.13 -4.24 7.76
C HIS A 39 -0.13 -3.13 6.70
N ASP A 40 0.39 -1.96 7.04
CA ASP A 40 0.74 -0.91 6.08
C ASP A 40 2.12 -0.31 6.41
N SER A 41 2.89 0.03 5.39
CA SER A 41 4.20 0.67 5.54
C SER A 41 4.47 1.59 4.35
N SER A 42 5.25 2.66 4.58
CA SER A 42 5.57 3.64 3.55
C SER A 42 7.06 3.98 3.51
N HIS A 43 7.51 4.56 2.39
CA HIS A 43 8.87 5.07 2.21
C HIS A 43 9.95 4.05 2.63
N ASN A 44 10.82 4.43 3.57
CA ASN A 44 11.94 3.60 4.04
C ASN A 44 11.50 2.53 5.05
N SER A 45 10.26 2.56 5.51
CA SER A 45 9.70 1.56 6.42
C SER A 45 9.22 0.31 5.69
N ILE A 46 9.14 0.36 4.35
CA ILE A 46 8.78 -0.80 3.54
C ILE A 46 9.91 -1.84 3.63
N SER A 47 9.61 -2.98 4.25
CA SER A 47 10.55 -4.08 4.43
C SER A 47 9.92 -5.41 4.05
N VAL A 48 10.58 -6.14 3.14
CA VAL A 48 10.14 -7.47 2.71
C VAL A 48 10.14 -8.46 3.88
N SER A 49 11.13 -8.37 4.78
CA SER A 49 11.21 -9.27 5.92
C SER A 49 10.08 -9.04 6.93
N GLU A 50 9.63 -7.79 7.10
CA GLU A 50 8.48 -7.49 7.96
C GLU A 50 7.16 -7.95 7.33
N ILE A 51 6.97 -7.72 6.03
CA ILE A 51 5.80 -8.19 5.30
C ILE A 51 5.69 -9.71 5.35
N ALA A 52 6.80 -10.43 5.14
CA ALA A 52 6.83 -11.90 5.14
C ALA A 52 6.33 -12.53 6.46
N LYS A 53 6.55 -11.88 7.62
CA LYS A 53 6.06 -12.37 8.92
C LYS A 53 4.53 -12.52 8.97
N HIS A 54 3.81 -11.71 8.21
CA HIS A 54 2.34 -11.69 8.19
C HIS A 54 1.72 -12.73 7.24
N VAL A 55 2.53 -13.38 6.39
CA VAL A 55 2.10 -14.36 5.37
C VAL A 55 2.34 -15.82 5.83
N SER A 56 2.89 -15.99 7.03
CA SER A 56 3.18 -17.28 7.68
C SER A 56 1.93 -18.06 8.08
#